data_AF-A0A9E6RJN7-F1
#
_entry.id   AF-A0A9E6RJN7-F1
#
_cell.length_a   1.000
_cell.length_b   1.000
_cell.length_c   1.000
_cell.angle_alpha   90.00
_cell.angle_beta   90.00
_cell.angle_gamma   90.00
#
_symmetry.space_group_name_H-M   'P 1'
#
loop_
_entity.id
_entity.type
_entity.pdbx_description
1 polymer ?
#
loop_
_entity_poly.entity_id
_entity_poly.type
_entity_poly.pdbx_seq_one_letter_code
_entity_poly.pdbx_strand_id
1 'polypeptide(L)'
;MVRSRPFDAGSHRSSEPQRPCDSEGCPEVGLFRAPKDRQQLSSYWWFCLEHVRAYNASWDFYRGMSAEQIEAEVRRDTTWQRPTWRFGQMPGRTASRRFRDPFHVMGEGEGEAPPRSRPGAYSPEQQAALAVFDLDAPVPLADLKQRYKTLVKRHHPDANGGSKEAEERLKVINAAYRTLRTQASPGP
;
A
#
# COMPACT_ATOMS: atom_id res chain seq x y z
N MET A 1 22.55 -16.56 38.39
CA MET A 1 21.28 -17.32 38.37
C MET A 1 20.18 -16.42 37.85
N VAL A 2 19.88 -16.48 36.55
CA VAL A 2 18.81 -15.67 35.94
C VAL A 2 17.51 -16.43 36.14
N ARG A 3 16.60 -15.89 36.97
CA ARG A 3 15.27 -16.47 37.20
C ARG A 3 14.39 -16.15 36.00
N SER A 4 14.13 -17.15 35.17
CA SER A 4 13.13 -17.09 34.11
C SER A 4 11.75 -16.85 34.73
N ARG A 5 11.09 -15.75 34.35
CA ARG A 5 9.68 -15.51 34.72
C ARG A 5 8.82 -16.59 34.05
N PRO A 6 7.90 -17.27 34.77
CA PRO A 6 6.96 -18.18 34.13
C PRO A 6 6.05 -17.39 33.19
N PHE A 7 5.72 -17.99 32.06
CA PHE A 7 4.80 -17.46 31.06
C PHE A 7 3.40 -17.41 31.67
N ASP A 8 2.93 -16.20 31.98
CA ASP A 8 1.56 -15.95 32.44
C ASP A 8 0.61 -16.23 31.27
N ALA A 9 0.07 -17.46 31.23
CA ALA A 9 -1.00 -17.83 30.33
C ALA A 9 -2.25 -17.04 30.73
N GLY A 10 -2.43 -15.90 30.07
CA GLY A 10 -3.53 -14.97 30.30
C GLY A 10 -4.85 -15.70 30.51
N SER A 11 -5.42 -15.48 31.70
CA SER A 11 -6.81 -15.74 32.05
C SER A 11 -7.73 -15.24 30.94
N HIS A 12 -8.20 -16.16 30.09
CA HIS A 12 -9.33 -15.90 29.21
C HIS A 12 -10.59 -15.88 30.07
N ARG A 13 -11.17 -14.69 30.13
CA ARG A 13 -12.33 -14.31 30.91
C ARG A 13 -13.55 -15.12 30.45
N SER A 14 -13.99 -16.06 31.28
CA SER A 14 -15.13 -16.94 31.01
C SER A 14 -16.45 -16.18 31.13
N SER A 15 -16.96 -15.69 30.01
CA SER A 15 -18.39 -15.40 29.84
C SER A 15 -18.79 -15.56 28.38
N GLU A 16 -18.48 -16.73 27.81
CA GLU A 16 -19.02 -17.14 26.51
C GLU A 16 -20.38 -17.83 26.74
N PRO A 17 -21.35 -17.66 25.83
CA PRO A 17 -22.65 -18.34 25.92
C PRO A 17 -22.39 -19.85 26.02
N GLN A 18 -22.93 -20.48 27.06
CA GLN A 18 -22.81 -21.91 27.30
C GLN A 18 -23.63 -22.66 26.25
N ARG A 19 -22.98 -22.97 25.13
CA ARG A 19 -23.53 -23.80 24.06
C ARG A 19 -23.44 -25.27 24.50
N PRO A 20 -24.41 -26.12 24.14
CA PRO A 20 -24.25 -27.56 24.29
C PRO A 20 -23.13 -28.07 23.36
N CYS A 21 -22.55 -29.20 23.71
CA CYS A 21 -21.58 -29.90 22.87
C CYS A 21 -22.26 -30.41 21.58
N ASP A 22 -21.64 -30.18 20.41
CA ASP A 22 -22.14 -30.59 19.10
C ASP A 22 -21.97 -32.10 18.81
N SER A 23 -21.45 -32.88 19.76
CA SER A 23 -21.27 -34.34 19.61
C SER A 23 -22.57 -35.10 19.89
N GLU A 24 -22.82 -36.18 19.14
CA GLU A 24 -23.99 -37.05 19.30
C GLU A 24 -24.21 -37.49 20.75
N GLY A 25 -25.31 -37.05 21.37
CA GLY A 25 -25.77 -37.52 22.69
C GLY A 25 -25.01 -36.99 23.91
N CYS A 26 -24.17 -35.95 23.78
CA CYS A 26 -23.44 -35.38 24.93
C CYS A 26 -24.17 -34.18 25.56
N PRO A 27 -24.47 -34.21 26.88
CA PRO A 27 -25.10 -33.08 27.58
C PRO A 27 -24.11 -32.02 28.10
N GLU A 28 -22.80 -32.21 27.88
CA GLU A 28 -21.75 -31.32 28.40
C GLU A 28 -21.72 -29.95 27.69
N VAL A 29 -21.10 -28.97 28.33
CA VAL A 29 -20.91 -27.63 27.75
C VAL A 29 -19.78 -27.60 26.71
N GLY A 30 -20.09 -27.04 25.54
CA GLY A 30 -19.15 -26.82 24.45
C GLY A 30 -18.32 -25.56 24.65
N LEU A 31 -17.19 -25.68 25.35
CA LEU A 31 -16.26 -24.56 25.60
C LEU A 31 -15.17 -24.42 24.52
N PHE A 32 -14.90 -25.48 23.77
CA PHE A 32 -13.79 -25.53 22.82
C PHE A 32 -14.29 -25.51 21.38
N ARG A 33 -13.79 -24.58 20.57
CA ARG A 33 -14.08 -24.52 19.14
C ARG A 33 -13.13 -25.40 18.33
N ALA A 34 -13.65 -26.11 17.35
CA ALA A 34 -12.89 -26.88 16.37
C ALA A 34 -13.33 -26.51 14.94
N PRO A 35 -12.41 -26.33 13.97
CA PRO A 35 -12.77 -25.97 12.59
C PRO A 35 -13.54 -27.12 11.93
N LYS A 36 -14.55 -26.85 11.10
CA LYS A 36 -15.30 -27.94 10.42
C LYS A 36 -14.58 -28.50 9.21
N ASP A 37 -13.87 -27.64 8.48
CA ASP A 37 -13.18 -27.96 7.24
C ASP A 37 -11.79 -27.28 7.23
N ARG A 38 -10.84 -27.89 6.54
CA ARG A 38 -9.49 -27.34 6.31
C ARG A 38 -9.51 -26.04 5.50
N GLN A 39 -10.44 -25.90 4.55
CA GLN A 39 -10.54 -24.73 3.66
C GLN A 39 -11.43 -23.64 4.24
N GLN A 40 -12.45 -24.02 5.02
CA GLN A 40 -13.41 -23.09 5.57
C GLN A 40 -13.14 -22.81 7.05
N LEU A 41 -12.08 -22.04 7.31
CA LEU A 41 -11.63 -21.65 8.66
C LEU A 41 -12.58 -20.68 9.38
N SER A 42 -13.73 -20.34 8.81
CA SER A 42 -14.75 -19.49 9.43
C SER A 42 -15.89 -20.29 10.08
N SER A 43 -15.98 -21.60 9.81
CA SER A 43 -17.02 -22.46 10.36
C SER A 43 -16.44 -23.36 11.46
N TYR A 44 -17.11 -23.37 12.62
CA TYR A 44 -16.64 -24.08 13.81
C TYR A 44 -17.73 -24.96 14.42
N TRP A 45 -17.32 -26.11 14.96
CA TRP A 45 -18.07 -26.92 15.94
C TRP A 45 -17.63 -26.55 17.36
N TRP A 46 -18.54 -26.74 18.32
CA TRP A 46 -18.31 -26.50 19.74
C TRP A 46 -18.34 -27.82 20.50
N PHE A 47 -17.23 -28.17 21.15
CA PHE A 47 -17.05 -29.44 21.86
C PHE A 47 -16.69 -29.24 23.33
N CYS A 48 -17.02 -30.24 24.16
CA CYS A 48 -16.46 -30.38 25.49
C CYS A 48 -15.00 -30.85 25.44
N LEU A 49 -14.32 -30.89 26.58
CA LEU A 49 -12.90 -31.26 26.65
C LEU A 49 -12.58 -32.66 26.11
N GLU A 50 -13.49 -33.60 26.31
CA GLU A 50 -13.30 -34.98 25.85
C GLU A 50 -13.45 -35.08 24.33
N HIS A 51 -14.52 -34.52 23.78
CA HIS A 51 -14.80 -34.57 22.35
C HIS A 51 -13.82 -33.73 21.52
N VAL A 52 -13.33 -32.59 22.02
CA VAL A 52 -12.30 -31.82 21.30
C VAL A 52 -10.99 -32.60 21.20
N ARG A 53 -10.65 -33.41 22.22
CA ARG A 53 -9.45 -34.28 22.19
C ARG A 53 -9.62 -35.40 21.17
N ALA A 54 -10.78 -36.08 21.18
CA ALA A 54 -11.10 -37.11 20.19
C ALA A 54 -11.09 -36.53 18.76
N TYR A 55 -11.69 -35.35 18.59
CA TYR A 55 -11.72 -34.63 17.32
C TYR A 55 -10.30 -34.34 16.83
N ASN A 56 -9.47 -33.67 17.65
CA ASN A 56 -8.10 -33.32 17.31
C ASN A 56 -7.22 -34.55 17.04
N ALA A 57 -7.45 -35.66 17.75
CA ALA A 57 -6.74 -36.92 17.51
C ALA A 57 -7.11 -37.55 16.16
N SER A 58 -8.37 -37.39 15.72
CA SER A 58 -8.84 -37.86 14.42
C SER A 58 -8.58 -36.87 13.26
N TRP A 59 -8.16 -35.65 13.58
CA TRP A 59 -7.99 -34.59 12.60
C TRP A 59 -6.67 -34.74 11.85
N ASP A 60 -6.77 -35.09 10.58
CA ASP A 60 -5.66 -35.05 9.64
C ASP A 60 -5.90 -33.92 8.62
N PHE A 61 -5.08 -32.88 8.71
CA PHE A 61 -5.16 -31.72 7.83
C PHE A 61 -4.91 -32.07 6.35
N TYR A 62 -4.10 -33.11 6.09
CA TYR A 62 -3.74 -33.58 4.75
C TYR A 62 -4.60 -34.76 4.28
N ARG A 63 -5.68 -35.08 4.99
CA ARG A 63 -6.57 -36.18 4.62
C ARG A 63 -7.06 -36.03 3.17
N GLY A 64 -6.77 -37.03 2.35
CA GLY A 64 -7.16 -37.09 0.94
C GLY A 64 -6.23 -36.33 -0.02
N MET A 65 -5.10 -35.80 0.45
CA MET A 65 -4.05 -35.28 -0.42
C MET A 65 -3.08 -36.38 -0.83
N SER A 66 -2.58 -36.30 -2.07
CA SER A 66 -1.45 -37.14 -2.50
C SER A 66 -0.13 -36.66 -1.88
N ALA A 67 0.88 -37.52 -1.84
CA ALA A 67 2.22 -37.14 -1.39
C ALA A 67 2.76 -35.91 -2.14
N GLU A 68 2.54 -35.85 -3.46
CA GLU A 68 2.96 -34.72 -4.31
C GLU A 68 2.25 -33.41 -3.91
N GLN A 69 0.97 -33.47 -3.55
CA GLN A 69 0.21 -32.31 -3.10
C GLN A 69 0.69 -31.81 -1.73
N ILE A 70 1.02 -32.73 -0.82
CA ILE A 70 1.59 -32.41 0.49
C ILE A 70 2.96 -31.73 0.30
N GLU A 71 3.83 -32.29 -0.53
CA GLU A 71 5.14 -31.67 -0.85
C GLU A 71 5.00 -30.29 -1.49
N ALA A 72 3.99 -30.10 -2.34
CA ALA A 72 3.71 -28.81 -2.96
C ALA A 72 3.22 -27.76 -1.94
N GLU A 73 2.38 -28.15 -0.97
CA GLU A 73 1.99 -27.28 0.16
C GLU A 73 3.20 -26.92 1.03
N VAL A 74 4.00 -27.91 1.45
CA VAL A 74 5.21 -27.68 2.26
C VAL A 74 6.17 -26.71 1.56
N ARG A 75 6.36 -26.87 0.24
CA ARG A 75 7.18 -25.96 -0.57
C ARG A 75 6.59 -24.54 -0.61
N ARG A 76 5.26 -24.39 -0.68
CA ARG A 76 4.59 -23.08 -0.67
C ARG A 76 4.67 -22.40 0.69
N ASP A 77 4.57 -23.15 1.77
CA ASP A 77 4.66 -22.61 3.14
C ASP A 77 6.06 -22.05 3.43
N THR A 78 7.11 -22.59 2.80
CA THR A 78 8.47 -22.04 2.88
C THR A 78 8.53 -20.58 2.43
N THR A 79 7.66 -20.17 1.50
CA THR A 79 7.56 -18.79 1.01
C THR A 79 6.36 -18.04 1.57
N TRP A 80 5.81 -18.49 2.70
CA TRP A 80 4.58 -17.94 3.30
C TRP A 80 3.41 -17.88 2.33
N GLN A 81 3.29 -18.90 1.46
CA GLN A 81 2.30 -18.99 0.39
C GLN A 81 2.33 -17.80 -0.58
N ARG A 82 3.41 -17.03 -0.60
CA ARG A 82 3.62 -15.97 -1.59
C ARG A 82 3.96 -16.62 -2.93
N PRO A 83 3.33 -16.18 -4.04
CA PRO A 83 3.68 -16.68 -5.35
C PRO A 83 5.15 -16.35 -5.63
N THR A 84 5.91 -17.37 -6.00
CA THR A 84 7.30 -17.22 -6.43
C THR A 84 7.41 -17.57 -7.91
N TRP A 85 8.37 -16.93 -8.56
CA TRP A 85 8.59 -17.09 -9.98
C TRP A 85 10.03 -17.50 -10.21
N ARG A 86 10.25 -18.39 -11.18
CA ARG A 86 11.60 -18.67 -11.66
C ARG A 86 12.23 -17.36 -12.10
N PHE A 87 13.55 -17.25 -11.91
CA PHE A 87 14.30 -16.08 -12.35
C PHE A 87 13.98 -15.80 -13.84
N GLY A 88 13.53 -14.57 -14.15
CA GLY A 88 13.11 -14.17 -15.49
C GLY A 88 11.64 -14.41 -15.86
N GLN A 89 10.86 -15.15 -15.06
CA GLN A 89 9.46 -15.53 -15.38
C GLN A 89 8.41 -14.79 -14.53
N MET A 90 8.75 -13.61 -14.02
CA MET A 90 7.79 -12.78 -13.28
C MET A 90 6.61 -12.38 -14.20
N PRO A 91 5.36 -12.77 -13.90
CA PRO A 91 4.17 -12.35 -14.64
C PRO A 91 4.01 -10.84 -14.46
N GLY A 92 3.79 -10.15 -15.58
CA GLY A 92 3.82 -8.69 -15.65
C GLY A 92 5.21 -8.07 -15.81
N ARG A 93 6.27 -8.87 -15.97
CA ARG A 93 7.63 -8.41 -16.30
C ARG A 93 8.13 -8.87 -17.67
N THR A 94 7.29 -9.53 -18.47
CA THR A 94 7.54 -9.79 -19.89
C THR A 94 7.24 -8.53 -20.69
N ALA A 95 8.30 -7.89 -21.19
CA ALA A 95 8.34 -6.73 -22.09
C ALA A 95 7.74 -5.42 -21.54
N SER A 96 8.58 -4.38 -21.44
CA SER A 96 8.23 -2.95 -21.27
C SER A 96 7.99 -2.38 -19.87
N ARG A 97 8.70 -2.82 -18.82
CA ARG A 97 9.23 -1.79 -17.91
C ARG A 97 10.47 -1.22 -18.58
N ARG A 98 10.28 -0.16 -19.39
CA ARG A 98 11.36 0.79 -19.63
C ARG A 98 11.88 1.13 -18.24
N PHE A 99 13.06 0.63 -17.90
CA PHE A 99 13.73 1.04 -16.68
C PHE A 99 13.90 2.53 -16.82
N ARG A 100 13.08 3.30 -16.08
CA ARG A 100 13.19 4.74 -16.11
C ARG A 100 14.50 5.00 -15.41
N ASP A 101 15.51 5.39 -16.18
CA ASP A 101 16.80 5.82 -15.72
C ASP A 101 16.81 7.35 -15.74
N PRO A 102 16.44 8.03 -14.63
CA PRO A 102 16.43 9.48 -14.56
C PRO A 102 17.82 10.11 -14.77
N PHE A 103 18.88 9.29 -14.71
CA PHE A 103 20.27 9.74 -14.76
C PHE A 103 21.00 9.29 -16.02
N HIS A 104 20.35 8.57 -16.95
CA HIS A 104 20.92 8.13 -18.23
C HIS A 104 22.27 7.38 -18.09
N VAL A 105 22.46 6.63 -17.00
CA VAL A 105 23.70 5.89 -16.70
C VAL A 105 23.80 4.59 -17.51
N MET A 106 22.66 3.97 -17.84
CA MET A 106 22.61 2.80 -18.73
C MET A 106 22.20 3.23 -20.13
N GLY A 107 23.17 3.22 -21.04
CA GLY A 107 23.11 3.74 -22.41
C GLY A 107 21.79 3.56 -23.19
N GLU A 108 21.51 4.62 -23.93
CA GLU A 108 20.50 4.87 -24.97
C GLU A 108 19.76 3.65 -25.52
N GLY A 109 18.68 3.25 -24.84
CA GLY A 109 17.61 2.51 -25.48
C GLY A 109 16.69 3.50 -26.20
N GLU A 110 16.73 3.50 -27.53
CA GLU A 110 15.83 4.21 -28.44
C GLU A 110 14.37 3.74 -28.24
N GLY A 111 13.77 4.11 -27.12
CA GLY A 111 12.35 4.02 -26.92
C GLY A 111 11.75 5.31 -27.46
N GLU A 112 11.28 5.29 -28.71
CA GLU A 112 10.45 6.32 -29.34
C GLU A 112 9.62 7.02 -28.25
N ALA A 113 9.97 8.27 -27.97
CA ALA A 113 9.21 9.09 -27.04
C ALA A 113 7.81 9.25 -27.64
N PRO A 114 6.73 9.07 -26.87
CA PRO A 114 5.40 9.40 -27.37
C PRO A 114 5.45 10.83 -27.92
N PRO A 115 4.80 11.11 -29.08
CA PRO A 115 4.88 12.42 -29.71
C PRO A 115 4.56 13.46 -28.64
N ARG A 116 5.53 14.33 -28.35
CA ARG A 116 5.36 15.43 -27.41
C ARG A 116 4.10 16.14 -27.85
N SER A 117 3.03 16.01 -27.04
CA SER A 117 1.82 16.77 -27.25
C SER A 117 2.27 18.21 -27.38
N ARG A 118 1.96 18.81 -28.54
CA ARG A 118 2.21 20.24 -28.80
C ARG A 118 1.78 20.98 -27.53
N PRO A 119 2.60 21.89 -26.96
CA PRO A 119 2.23 22.57 -25.73
C PRO A 119 0.84 23.15 -25.95
N GLY A 120 -0.15 22.53 -25.29
CA GLY A 120 -1.53 22.89 -25.43
C GLY A 120 -1.63 24.36 -25.08
N ALA A 121 -2.34 25.15 -25.89
CA ALA A 121 -2.53 26.55 -25.61
C ALA A 121 -2.95 26.73 -24.14
N TYR A 122 -2.25 27.61 -23.42
CA TYR A 122 -2.57 27.92 -22.03
C TYR A 122 -4.02 28.40 -21.96
N SER A 123 -4.80 27.85 -21.03
CA SER A 123 -6.15 28.33 -20.75
C SER A 123 -6.11 29.80 -20.30
N PRO A 124 -7.20 30.58 -20.42
CA PRO A 124 -7.21 31.98 -19.96
C PRO A 124 -6.84 32.12 -18.47
N GLU A 125 -7.22 31.15 -17.63
CA GLU A 125 -6.83 31.09 -16.22
C GLU A 125 -5.33 30.88 -16.03
N GLN A 126 -4.69 30.11 -16.91
CA GLN A 126 -3.25 29.88 -16.88
C GLN A 126 -2.48 31.08 -17.42
N GLN A 127 -2.99 31.78 -18.42
CA GLN A 127 -2.41 33.04 -18.91
C GLN A 127 -2.46 34.11 -17.80
N ALA A 128 -3.57 34.19 -17.07
CA ALA A 128 -3.65 35.05 -15.89
C ALA A 128 -2.67 34.63 -14.78
N ALA A 129 -2.49 33.32 -14.55
CA ALA A 129 -1.51 32.82 -13.60
C ALA A 129 -0.06 33.09 -14.03
N LEU A 130 0.24 33.04 -15.33
CA LEU A 130 1.55 33.40 -15.89
C LEU A 130 1.85 34.90 -15.72
N ALA A 131 0.84 35.74 -15.88
CA ALA A 131 0.95 37.18 -15.61
C ALA A 131 1.28 37.48 -14.14
N VAL A 132 0.79 36.69 -13.18
CA VAL A 132 1.16 36.82 -11.75
C VAL A 132 2.65 36.56 -11.50
N PHE A 133 3.29 35.74 -12.33
CA PHE A 133 4.71 35.41 -12.23
C PHE A 133 5.61 36.26 -13.13
N ASP A 134 5.04 37.17 -13.94
CA ASP A 134 5.72 37.92 -15.00
C ASP A 134 6.53 36.98 -15.93
N LEU A 135 5.88 35.91 -16.41
CA LEU A 135 6.51 34.92 -17.30
C LEU A 135 5.74 34.76 -18.61
N ASP A 136 6.45 34.70 -19.72
CA ASP A 136 5.90 34.44 -21.05
C ASP A 136 5.90 32.94 -21.40
N ALA A 137 4.80 32.48 -22.00
CA ALA A 137 4.68 31.13 -22.53
C ALA A 137 5.66 30.89 -23.70
N PRO A 138 6.29 29.70 -23.81
CA PRO A 138 6.24 28.52 -22.95
C PRO A 138 7.27 28.54 -21.80
N VAL A 139 6.84 28.21 -20.57
CA VAL A 139 7.70 28.25 -19.36
C VAL A 139 8.11 26.84 -18.92
N PRO A 140 9.41 26.54 -18.74
CA PRO A 140 9.87 25.28 -18.17
C PRO A 140 9.62 25.24 -16.64
N LEU A 141 9.38 24.03 -16.10
CA LEU A 141 9.10 23.84 -14.66
C LEU A 141 10.18 24.42 -13.73
N ALA A 142 11.44 24.46 -14.18
CA ALA A 142 12.56 24.99 -13.40
C ALA A 142 12.38 26.50 -13.13
N ASP A 143 12.06 27.26 -14.18
CA ASP A 143 11.91 28.72 -14.11
C ASP A 143 10.69 29.12 -13.27
N LEU A 144 9.58 28.37 -13.42
CA LEU A 144 8.39 28.54 -12.59
C LEU A 144 8.70 28.34 -11.09
N LYS A 145 9.46 27.28 -10.74
CA LYS A 145 9.87 27.01 -9.35
C LYS A 145 10.81 28.06 -8.82
N GLN A 146 11.72 28.58 -9.65
CA GLN A 146 12.64 29.63 -9.26
C GLN A 146 11.90 30.93 -8.96
N ARG A 147 11.00 31.37 -9.84
CA ARG A 147 10.17 32.57 -9.62
C ARG A 147 9.26 32.45 -8.41
N TYR A 148 8.62 31.28 -8.24
CA TYR A 148 7.82 30.99 -7.05
C TYR A 148 8.63 31.15 -5.76
N LYS A 149 9.82 30.55 -5.67
CA LYS A 149 10.68 30.67 -4.49
C LYS A 149 11.06 32.12 -4.18
N THR A 150 11.38 32.91 -5.20
CA THR A 150 11.73 34.33 -5.03
C THR A 150 10.55 35.13 -4.48
N LEU A 151 9.35 34.93 -5.03
CA LEU A 151 8.14 35.63 -4.60
C LEU A 151 7.67 35.21 -3.21
N VAL A 152 7.76 33.92 -2.87
CA VAL A 152 7.43 33.41 -1.53
C VAL A 152 8.37 33.99 -0.49
N LYS A 153 9.68 34.04 -0.76
CA LYS A 153 10.65 34.67 0.16
C LYS A 153 10.35 36.15 0.37
N ARG A 154 9.97 36.86 -0.70
CA ARG A 154 9.61 38.28 -0.64
C ARG A 154 8.34 38.54 0.16
N HIS A 155 7.33 37.67 0.04
CA HIS A 155 6.01 37.83 0.67
C HIS A 155 5.79 36.92 1.89
N HIS A 156 6.86 36.36 2.47
CA HIS A 156 6.75 35.49 3.63
C HIS A 156 6.27 36.28 4.87
N PRO A 157 5.33 35.75 5.67
CA PRO A 157 4.79 36.46 6.84
C PRO A 157 5.85 36.77 7.90
N ASP A 158 6.87 35.91 8.02
CA ASP A 158 8.01 36.08 8.96
C ASP A 158 8.89 37.28 8.59
N ALA A 159 9.11 37.54 7.30
CA ALA A 159 9.92 38.65 6.82
C ALA A 159 9.14 39.98 6.77
N ASN A 160 7.82 39.92 6.69
CA ASN A 160 6.92 41.08 6.55
C ASN A 160 6.06 41.36 7.79
N GLY A 161 6.42 40.77 8.94
CA GLY A 161 5.78 41.04 10.23
C GLY A 161 4.27 40.81 10.25
N GLY A 162 3.75 39.88 9.45
CA GLY A 162 2.31 39.59 9.38
C GLY A 162 1.46 40.65 8.69
N SER A 163 2.03 41.49 7.79
CA SER A 163 1.23 42.45 7.02
C SER A 163 0.13 41.75 6.19
N LYS A 164 -1.12 42.23 6.32
CA LYS A 164 -2.29 41.65 5.63
C LYS A 164 -2.14 41.63 4.11
N GLU A 165 -1.48 42.65 3.55
CA GLU A 165 -1.23 42.75 2.11
C GLU A 165 -0.24 41.70 1.57
N ALA A 166 0.81 41.37 2.33
CA ALA A 166 1.76 40.33 1.91
C ALA A 166 1.11 38.94 1.97
N GLU A 167 0.23 38.71 2.94
CA GLU A 167 -0.55 37.48 3.05
C GLU A 167 -1.51 37.30 1.87
N GLU A 168 -2.24 38.34 1.49
CA GLU A 168 -3.14 38.33 0.33
C GLU A 168 -2.37 38.07 -0.97
N ARG A 169 -1.22 38.73 -1.16
CA ARG A 169 -0.33 38.48 -2.30
C ARG A 169 0.19 37.04 -2.32
N LEU A 170 0.58 36.48 -1.18
CA LEU A 170 1.06 35.09 -1.08
C LEU A 170 -0.06 34.07 -1.39
N LYS A 171 -1.32 34.35 -1.02
CA LYS A 171 -2.47 33.52 -1.40
C LYS A 171 -2.66 33.47 -2.91
N VAL A 172 -2.57 34.63 -3.59
CA VAL A 172 -2.67 34.71 -5.06
C VAL A 172 -1.53 33.94 -5.73
N ILE A 173 -0.29 34.08 -5.26
CA ILE A 173 0.88 33.36 -5.76
C ILE A 173 0.71 31.83 -5.62
N ASN A 174 0.22 31.36 -4.48
CA ASN A 174 0.00 29.93 -4.24
C ASN A 174 -1.11 29.36 -5.13
N ALA A 175 -2.17 30.12 -5.38
CA ALA A 175 -3.24 29.73 -6.30
C ALA A 175 -2.70 29.61 -7.74
N ALA A 176 -1.97 30.61 -8.21
CA ALA A 176 -1.35 30.62 -9.54
C ALA A 176 -0.32 29.48 -9.73
N TYR A 177 0.45 29.13 -8.70
CA TYR A 177 1.40 28.02 -8.79
C TYR A 177 0.69 26.66 -8.94
N ARG A 178 -0.45 26.47 -8.26
CA ARG A 178 -1.24 25.23 -8.35
C ARG A 178 -1.81 25.02 -9.75
N THR A 179 -2.27 26.09 -10.42
CA THR A 179 -2.84 26.00 -11.77
C THR A 179 -1.77 25.68 -12.82
N LEU A 180 -0.55 26.22 -12.68
CA LEU A 180 0.54 26.02 -13.64
C LEU A 180 1.31 24.70 -13.45
N ARG A 181 1.37 24.16 -12.22
CA ARG A 181 2.10 22.91 -11.92
C ARG A 181 1.57 21.69 -12.68
N THR A 182 0.29 21.67 -13.04
CA THR A 182 -0.36 20.53 -13.71
C THR A 182 0.04 20.42 -15.19
N GLN A 183 0.39 21.53 -15.85
CA GLN A 183 0.73 21.54 -17.27
C GLN A 183 2.22 21.70 -17.57
N ALA A 184 2.98 22.28 -16.65
CA ALA A 184 4.38 22.52 -16.92
C ALA A 184 5.13 21.17 -17.06
N SER A 185 5.71 20.96 -18.23
CA SER A 185 6.45 19.73 -18.55
C SER A 185 7.74 19.66 -17.75
N PRO A 186 8.19 18.47 -17.31
CA PRO A 186 9.54 18.30 -16.81
C PRO A 186 10.49 18.79 -17.91
N GLY A 187 11.32 19.79 -17.59
CA GLY A 187 12.35 20.28 -18.50
C GLY A 187 13.31 19.15 -18.91
N PRO A 188 14.09 19.36 -19.98
CA PRO A 188 15.12 18.41 -20.40
C PRO A 188 16.14 18.16 -19.28
#